data_AF-A0A383EQF5-F1
#
_entry.id   AF-A0A383EQF5-F1
#
_cell.length_a   1.000
_cell.length_b   1.000
_cell.length_c   1.000
_cell.angle_alpha   90.00
_cell.angle_beta   90.00
_cell.angle_gamma   90.00
#
_symmetry.space_group_name_H-M   'P 1'
#
loop_
_entity.id
_entity.type
_entity.pdbx_description
1 polymer ?
#
loop_
_entity_poly.entity_id
_entity_poly.type
_entity_poly.pdbx_seq_one_letter_code
_entity_poly.pdbx_strand_id
1 'polypeptide(L)'
;PIRGGYPSGPYPCLDGYISVTGGGARWPRTVETIGMPELRDDPRFAPPLGQQDLDAREEFEGTIWLPWLLERTQQEVVTSGQDNQMLIAPILTIDNVVDNNPQLDFREYFVDIDHPIAGNIKYPGSPIFNNNNWWKIRRPAPLLGQHNKEVLQEELGYTADKTERVTGKNKGQSPPSEAANKSTPVTSDATRIAKRGKTTKNGLPLDGIRVIDMAVIYAGPYSTMFLGDM
;
A
#
# COMPACT_ATOMS: atom_id res chain seq x y z
N PRO A 1 2.44 25.19 -15.05
CA PRO A 1 2.66 23.88 -14.37
C PRO A 1 4.16 23.57 -14.32
N ILE A 2 4.72 23.31 -13.14
CA ILE A 2 6.10 22.83 -13.01
C ILE A 2 6.12 21.43 -13.65
N ARG A 3 6.61 21.34 -14.89
CA ARG A 3 6.75 20.07 -15.60
C ARG A 3 8.01 19.37 -15.07
N GLY A 4 7.85 18.15 -14.55
CA GLY A 4 9.01 17.30 -14.25
C GLY A 4 9.71 16.91 -15.55
N GLY A 5 11.04 16.83 -15.52
CA GLY A 5 11.82 16.36 -16.67
C GLY A 5 11.64 14.85 -16.91
N TYR A 6 12.12 14.37 -18.06
CA TYR A 6 12.02 12.98 -18.50
C TYR A 6 13.40 12.28 -18.55
N PRO A 7 13.46 10.95 -18.44
CA PRO A 7 12.35 10.03 -18.25
C PRO A 7 11.84 10.06 -16.81
N SER A 8 10.52 10.04 -16.61
CA SER A 8 9.90 10.00 -15.29
C SER A 8 8.56 9.26 -15.35
N GLY A 9 8.40 8.22 -14.54
CA GLY A 9 7.19 7.41 -14.48
C GLY A 9 7.44 5.93 -14.73
N PRO A 10 6.36 5.16 -14.99
CA PRO A 10 6.46 3.74 -15.30
C PRO A 10 6.80 3.50 -16.78
N TYR A 11 7.70 2.55 -17.06
CA TYR A 11 8.04 2.14 -18.43
C TYR A 11 8.15 0.61 -18.53
N PRO A 12 7.76 -0.01 -19.66
CA PRO A 12 8.00 -1.42 -19.90
C PRO A 12 9.49 -1.68 -20.16
N CYS A 13 9.91 -2.90 -19.87
CA CYS A 13 11.21 -3.48 -20.24
C CYS A 13 10.99 -4.89 -20.82
N LEU A 14 12.06 -5.64 -21.12
CA LEU A 14 11.95 -6.95 -21.76
C LEU A 14 10.98 -7.91 -21.03
N ASP A 15 10.97 -7.91 -19.70
CA ASP A 15 10.23 -8.87 -18.87
C ASP A 15 9.47 -8.22 -17.68
N GLY A 16 8.96 -7.00 -17.85
CA GLY A 16 8.16 -6.35 -16.82
C GLY A 16 8.13 -4.84 -16.96
N TYR A 17 8.03 -4.14 -15.82
CA TYR A 17 7.99 -2.68 -15.78
C TYR A 17 8.92 -2.11 -14.73
N ILE A 18 9.51 -0.96 -15.00
CA ILE A 18 10.26 -0.16 -14.02
C ILE A 18 9.50 1.12 -13.72
N SER A 19 9.80 1.74 -12.58
CA SER A 19 9.46 3.13 -12.31
C SER A 19 10.74 3.93 -12.11
N VAL A 20 10.87 5.05 -12.81
CA VAL A 20 12.07 5.87 -12.81
C VAL A 20 11.75 7.33 -12.52
N THR A 21 12.70 8.03 -11.92
CA THR A 21 12.76 9.49 -11.95
C THR A 21 14.18 9.90 -12.39
N GLY A 22 14.37 10.03 -13.69
CA GLY A 22 15.66 10.26 -14.34
C GLY A 22 15.81 11.64 -14.98
N GLY A 23 14.73 12.41 -15.09
CA GLY A 23 14.77 13.72 -15.75
C GLY A 23 15.21 14.91 -14.89
N GLY A 24 15.28 16.07 -15.53
CA GLY A 24 15.65 17.34 -14.91
C GLY A 24 17.07 17.30 -14.34
N ALA A 25 17.23 17.61 -13.06
CA ALA A 25 18.52 17.58 -12.38
C ALA A 25 19.17 16.18 -12.34
N ARG A 26 18.40 15.11 -12.57
CA ARG A 26 18.90 13.73 -12.61
C ARG A 26 19.33 13.28 -13.99
N TRP A 27 19.15 14.10 -15.03
CA TRP A 27 19.50 13.78 -16.42
C TRP A 27 20.89 13.17 -16.58
N PRO A 28 21.97 13.69 -15.95
CA PRO A 28 23.28 13.06 -16.03
C PRO A 28 23.28 11.58 -15.63
N ARG A 29 22.48 11.18 -14.63
CA ARG A 29 22.40 9.77 -14.17
C ARG A 29 21.69 8.88 -15.18
N THR A 30 20.68 9.41 -15.86
CA THR A 30 20.03 8.71 -16.99
C THR A 30 21.03 8.45 -18.10
N VAL A 31 21.82 9.47 -18.46
CA VAL A 31 22.83 9.38 -19.52
C VAL A 31 23.91 8.34 -19.20
N GLU A 32 24.44 8.34 -17.95
CA GLU A 32 25.38 7.30 -17.53
C GLU A 32 24.73 5.90 -17.53
N THR A 33 23.47 5.78 -17.10
CA THR A 33 22.74 4.49 -17.05
C THR A 33 22.60 3.84 -18.43
N ILE A 34 22.30 4.64 -19.46
CA ILE A 34 22.14 4.15 -20.84
C ILE A 34 23.47 4.05 -21.60
N GLY A 35 24.55 4.62 -21.04
CA GLY A 35 25.89 4.57 -21.62
C GLY A 35 26.08 5.44 -22.86
N MET A 36 25.34 6.55 -22.98
CA MET A 36 25.32 7.45 -24.15
C MET A 36 25.79 8.87 -23.78
N PRO A 37 27.08 9.06 -23.42
CA PRO A 37 27.59 10.31 -22.86
C PRO A 37 27.37 11.55 -23.74
N GLU A 38 27.22 11.37 -25.05
CA GLU A 38 26.90 12.43 -26.02
C GLU A 38 25.58 13.15 -25.73
N LEU A 39 24.63 12.48 -25.05
CA LEU A 39 23.33 13.05 -24.71
C LEU A 39 23.36 13.99 -23.50
N ARG A 40 24.49 14.01 -22.77
CA ARG A 40 24.65 14.81 -21.56
C ARG A 40 24.40 16.29 -21.80
N ASP A 41 25.00 16.81 -22.86
CA ASP A 41 25.01 18.22 -23.24
C ASP A 41 24.25 18.48 -24.55
N ASP A 42 23.57 17.47 -25.11
CA ASP A 42 22.75 17.63 -26.32
C ASP A 42 21.63 18.66 -26.05
N PRO A 43 21.60 19.80 -26.77
CA PRO A 43 20.65 20.87 -26.49
C PRO A 43 19.18 20.45 -26.65
N ARG A 44 18.90 19.37 -27.41
CA ARG A 44 17.55 18.81 -27.54
C ARG A 44 17.06 18.20 -26.23
N PHE A 45 17.93 17.53 -25.49
CA PHE A 45 17.53 16.73 -24.33
C PHE A 45 18.03 17.26 -22.99
N ALA A 46 19.15 17.99 -22.99
CA ALA A 46 19.80 18.47 -21.78
C ALA A 46 18.96 19.54 -21.05
N PRO A 47 19.00 19.60 -19.71
CA PRO A 47 18.30 20.61 -18.93
C PRO A 47 18.89 22.02 -19.13
N PRO A 48 18.10 23.08 -18.84
CA PRO A 48 16.71 23.02 -18.41
C PRO A 48 15.71 22.95 -19.58
N LEU A 49 16.07 23.44 -20.77
CA LEU A 49 15.13 23.63 -21.88
C LEU A 49 14.73 22.30 -22.54
N GLY A 50 15.70 21.45 -22.90
CA GLY A 50 15.41 20.16 -23.54
C GLY A 50 14.56 19.24 -22.68
N GLN A 51 14.73 19.30 -21.37
CA GLN A 51 13.94 18.57 -20.37
C GLN A 51 12.49 19.08 -20.19
N GLN A 52 12.13 20.22 -20.77
CA GLN A 52 10.78 20.80 -20.73
C GLN A 52 10.05 20.71 -22.07
N ASP A 53 10.77 20.34 -23.13
CA ASP A 53 10.28 20.17 -24.48
C ASP A 53 9.56 18.82 -24.64
N LEU A 54 8.34 18.86 -25.19
CA LEU A 54 7.51 17.66 -25.38
C LEU A 54 7.93 16.86 -26.60
N ASP A 55 8.38 17.54 -27.66
CA ASP A 55 8.79 16.89 -28.91
C ASP A 55 10.13 16.18 -28.68
N ALA A 56 11.05 16.84 -27.97
CA ALA A 56 12.31 16.22 -27.55
C ALA A 56 12.10 15.04 -26.58
N ARG A 57 11.10 15.12 -25.69
CA ARG A 57 10.72 13.98 -24.84
C ARG A 57 10.25 12.81 -25.69
N GLU A 58 9.34 13.04 -26.63
CA GLU A 58 8.81 11.97 -27.49
C GLU A 58 9.93 11.35 -28.34
N GLU A 59 10.83 12.19 -28.87
CA GLU A 59 12.01 11.72 -29.60
C GLU A 59 12.91 10.86 -28.71
N PHE A 60 13.35 11.35 -27.55
CA PHE A 60 14.20 10.60 -26.64
C PHE A 60 13.54 9.32 -26.16
N GLU A 61 12.28 9.41 -25.70
CA GLU A 61 11.55 8.26 -25.17
C GLU A 61 11.32 7.19 -26.24
N GLY A 62 10.92 7.59 -27.46
CA GLY A 62 10.60 6.66 -28.54
C GLY A 62 11.80 6.07 -29.24
N THR A 63 12.89 6.82 -29.39
CA THR A 63 14.05 6.39 -30.20
C THR A 63 15.24 5.87 -29.40
N ILE A 64 15.35 6.26 -28.12
CA ILE A 64 16.50 5.92 -27.28
C ILE A 64 16.05 5.12 -26.06
N TRP A 65 15.20 5.71 -25.23
CA TRP A 65 14.86 5.16 -23.92
C TRP A 65 14.08 3.85 -24.00
N LEU A 66 12.93 3.83 -24.70
CA LEU A 66 12.09 2.65 -24.81
C LEU A 66 12.81 1.49 -25.54
N PRO A 67 13.49 1.69 -26.68
CA PRO A 67 14.28 0.63 -27.29
C PRO A 67 15.34 0.05 -26.33
N TRP A 68 16.07 0.91 -25.61
CA TRP A 68 17.07 0.46 -24.65
C TRP A 68 16.46 -0.38 -23.52
N LEU A 69 15.28 0.00 -23.01
CA LEU A 69 14.56 -0.75 -21.98
C LEU A 69 14.03 -2.09 -22.48
N LEU A 70 13.49 -2.15 -23.70
CA LEU A 70 12.87 -3.36 -24.25
C LEU A 70 13.88 -4.44 -24.61
N GLU A 71 15.17 -4.12 -24.71
CA GLU A 71 16.25 -5.08 -24.92
C GLU A 71 16.80 -5.70 -23.64
N ARG A 72 16.39 -5.19 -22.46
CA ARG A 72 16.98 -5.53 -21.17
C ARG A 72 15.91 -5.98 -20.19
N THR A 73 16.25 -6.96 -19.36
CA THR A 73 15.38 -7.40 -18.27
C THR A 73 15.21 -6.28 -17.23
N GLN A 74 14.11 -6.33 -16.49
CA GLN A 74 13.83 -5.44 -15.37
C GLN A 74 15.01 -5.37 -14.39
N GLN A 75 15.62 -6.52 -14.10
CA GLN A 75 16.75 -6.62 -13.19
C GLN A 75 18.01 -5.94 -13.73
N GLU A 76 18.36 -6.14 -15.00
CA GLU A 76 19.51 -5.48 -15.64
C GLU A 76 19.35 -3.95 -15.64
N VAL A 77 18.15 -3.47 -15.99
CA VAL A 77 17.82 -2.06 -16.01
C VAL A 77 17.96 -1.42 -14.61
N VAL A 78 17.36 -2.06 -13.60
CA VAL A 78 17.43 -1.56 -12.21
C VAL A 78 18.87 -1.59 -11.69
N THR A 79 19.62 -2.65 -11.97
CA THR A 79 21.03 -2.77 -11.55
C THR A 79 21.88 -1.66 -12.16
N SER A 80 21.78 -1.46 -13.49
CA SER A 80 22.50 -0.37 -14.17
C SER A 80 22.13 1.00 -13.60
N GLY A 81 20.84 1.25 -13.34
CA GLY A 81 20.41 2.51 -12.76
C GLY A 81 20.91 2.72 -11.32
N GLN A 82 20.92 1.67 -10.49
CA GLN A 82 21.45 1.73 -9.13
C GLN A 82 22.96 2.00 -9.11
N ASP A 83 23.72 1.32 -9.97
CA ASP A 83 25.17 1.54 -10.13
C ASP A 83 25.48 2.99 -10.50
N ASN A 84 24.58 3.62 -11.27
CA ASN A 84 24.69 5.01 -11.69
C ASN A 84 23.94 6.01 -10.80
N GLN A 85 23.46 5.58 -9.62
CA GLN A 85 22.75 6.42 -8.64
C GLN A 85 21.46 7.07 -9.20
N MET A 86 20.84 6.44 -10.20
CA MET A 86 19.55 6.83 -10.73
C MET A 86 18.43 6.39 -9.77
N LEU A 87 17.40 7.21 -9.62
CA LEU A 87 16.22 6.82 -8.85
C LEU A 87 15.35 5.91 -9.71
N ILE A 88 15.51 4.61 -9.51
CA ILE A 88 14.80 3.58 -10.25
C ILE A 88 14.41 2.43 -9.32
N ALA A 89 13.25 1.83 -9.58
CA ALA A 89 12.79 0.63 -8.90
C ALA A 89 12.02 -0.28 -9.85
N PRO A 90 12.05 -1.61 -9.64
CA PRO A 90 11.18 -2.53 -10.36
C PRO A 90 9.73 -2.38 -9.88
N ILE A 91 8.78 -2.53 -10.80
CA ILE A 91 7.37 -2.74 -10.46
C ILE A 91 7.15 -4.25 -10.37
N LEU A 92 6.98 -4.75 -9.15
CA LEU A 92 6.86 -6.18 -8.87
C LEU A 92 5.41 -6.64 -8.93
N THR A 93 5.20 -7.85 -9.45
CA THR A 93 3.93 -8.58 -9.34
C THR A 93 3.74 -9.10 -7.91
N ILE A 94 2.51 -9.49 -7.55
CA ILE A 94 2.24 -10.07 -6.22
C ILE A 94 3.07 -11.34 -6.01
N ASP A 95 3.14 -12.23 -7.00
CA ASP A 95 3.93 -13.46 -6.92
C ASP A 95 5.43 -13.18 -6.71
N ASN A 96 5.97 -12.12 -7.34
CA ASN A 96 7.35 -11.69 -7.12
C ASN A 96 7.57 -11.02 -5.76
N VAL A 97 6.54 -10.43 -5.16
CA VAL A 97 6.63 -9.87 -3.80
C VAL A 97 6.55 -10.98 -2.76
N VAL A 98 5.62 -11.92 -2.92
CA VAL A 98 5.26 -12.89 -1.88
C VAL A 98 6.12 -14.15 -1.93
N ASP A 99 6.45 -14.65 -3.12
CA ASP A 99 7.05 -15.96 -3.32
C ASP A 99 8.47 -15.92 -3.93
N ASN A 100 8.86 -14.81 -4.59
CA ASN A 100 10.14 -14.72 -5.30
C ASN A 100 10.89 -13.42 -5.00
N ASN A 101 11.08 -13.08 -3.72
CA ASN A 101 11.78 -11.86 -3.32
C ASN A 101 12.94 -12.16 -2.33
N PRO A 102 14.19 -12.24 -2.81
CA PRO A 102 15.35 -12.54 -1.97
C PRO A 102 15.51 -11.60 -0.77
N GLN A 103 15.13 -10.33 -0.92
CA GLN A 103 15.24 -9.34 0.14
C GLN A 103 14.17 -9.52 1.22
N LEU A 104 12.93 -9.87 0.85
CA LEU A 104 11.86 -10.14 1.81
C LEU A 104 12.03 -11.51 2.47
N ASP A 105 12.57 -12.49 1.75
CA ASP A 105 12.94 -13.80 2.28
C ASP A 105 14.05 -13.68 3.33
N PHE A 106 15.13 -12.94 3.01
CA PHE A 106 16.20 -12.66 3.97
C PHE A 106 15.70 -11.97 5.24
N ARG A 107 14.64 -11.16 5.12
CA ARG A 107 14.02 -10.46 6.25
C ARG A 107 12.99 -11.30 7.01
N GLU A 108 12.71 -12.53 6.57
CA GLU A 108 11.62 -13.36 7.08
C GLU A 108 10.31 -12.55 7.13
N TYR A 109 10.08 -11.71 6.12
CA TYR A 109 9.03 -10.69 6.18
C TYR A 109 7.64 -11.31 6.17
N PHE A 110 7.42 -12.33 5.33
CA PHE A 110 6.16 -13.05 5.30
C PHE A 110 6.19 -14.22 6.28
N VAL A 111 5.16 -14.32 7.12
CA VAL A 111 5.02 -15.36 8.14
C VAL A 111 3.77 -16.19 7.90
N ASP A 112 3.87 -17.50 8.15
CA ASP A 112 2.72 -18.39 8.08
C ASP A 112 1.90 -18.35 9.37
N ILE A 113 0.57 -18.28 9.22
CA ILE A 113 -0.39 -18.26 10.33
C ILE A 113 -1.40 -19.38 10.13
N ASP A 114 -1.46 -20.29 11.10
CA ASP A 114 -2.52 -21.28 11.18
C ASP A 114 -3.78 -20.68 11.82
N HIS A 115 -4.78 -20.38 10.98
CA HIS A 115 -6.04 -19.79 11.41
C HIS A 115 -7.16 -20.86 11.47
N PRO A 116 -7.94 -20.96 12.57
CA PRO A 116 -8.92 -22.05 12.77
C PRO A 116 -9.95 -22.25 11.65
N ILE A 117 -10.30 -21.19 10.93
CA ILE A 117 -11.23 -21.21 9.78
C ILE A 117 -10.52 -21.16 8.42
N ALA A 118 -9.61 -20.19 8.21
CA ALA A 118 -8.94 -19.97 6.93
C ALA A 118 -7.79 -20.97 6.63
N GLY A 119 -7.41 -21.81 7.59
CA GLY A 119 -6.27 -22.71 7.48
C GLY A 119 -4.93 -21.97 7.57
N ASN A 120 -3.88 -22.60 7.04
CA ASN A 120 -2.55 -22.01 7.00
C ASN A 120 -2.44 -20.98 5.88
N ILE A 121 -2.21 -19.72 6.25
CA ILE A 121 -2.13 -18.59 5.32
C ILE A 121 -0.93 -17.69 5.62
N LYS A 122 -0.33 -17.16 4.56
CA LYS A 122 0.85 -16.29 4.62
C LYS A 122 0.43 -14.83 4.86
N TYR A 123 1.04 -14.18 5.84
CA TYR A 123 0.77 -12.80 6.23
C TYR A 123 2.04 -11.93 6.19
N PRO A 124 1.91 -10.62 5.89
CA PRO A 124 2.96 -9.66 6.21
C PRO A 124 3.27 -9.70 7.70
N GLY A 125 4.54 -9.93 8.03
CA GLY A 125 5.08 -9.94 9.38
C GLY A 125 5.41 -8.54 9.88
N SER A 126 6.52 -8.40 10.61
CA SER A 126 6.91 -7.12 11.21
C SER A 126 7.44 -6.16 10.16
N PRO A 127 6.82 -4.99 9.95
CA PRO A 127 7.39 -3.97 9.07
C PRO A 127 8.69 -3.39 9.64
N ILE A 128 8.91 -3.52 10.96
CA ILE A 128 10.05 -2.96 11.67
C ILE A 128 10.89 -4.09 12.25
N PHE A 129 12.15 -4.17 11.81
CA PHE A 129 13.14 -5.04 12.41
C PHE A 129 13.68 -4.40 13.69
N ASN A 130 13.80 -5.17 14.76
CA ASN A 130 14.33 -4.72 16.03
C ASN A 130 15.03 -5.87 16.76
N ASN A 131 16.07 -5.54 17.52
CA ASN A 131 16.98 -6.54 18.08
C ASN A 131 16.37 -7.31 19.27
N ASN A 132 15.24 -6.86 19.80
CA ASN A 132 14.58 -7.42 20.98
C ASN A 132 13.25 -8.12 20.65
N ASN A 133 12.88 -8.22 19.36
CA ASN A 133 11.59 -8.72 18.88
C ASN A 133 10.38 -8.22 19.70
N TRP A 134 10.35 -6.93 20.06
CA TRP A 134 9.28 -6.36 20.91
C TRP A 134 7.90 -6.48 20.27
N TRP A 135 7.84 -6.49 18.94
CA TRP A 135 6.64 -6.76 18.17
C TRP A 135 6.86 -7.91 17.19
N LYS A 136 5.94 -8.88 17.21
CA LYS A 136 5.75 -9.94 16.22
C LYS A 136 4.31 -10.41 16.26
N ILE A 137 3.86 -11.02 15.17
CA ILE A 137 2.56 -11.71 15.18
C ILE A 137 2.66 -12.93 16.11
N ARG A 138 1.73 -13.06 17.05
CA ARG A 138 1.77 -14.09 18.12
C ARG A 138 0.64 -15.12 18.04
N ARG A 139 -0.47 -14.77 17.40
CA ARG A 139 -1.67 -15.60 17.28
C ARG A 139 -2.46 -15.16 16.04
N PRO A 140 -3.26 -16.06 15.45
CA PRO A 140 -4.21 -15.68 14.40
C PRO A 140 -5.20 -14.62 14.88
N ALA A 141 -5.88 -13.99 13.92
CA ALA A 141 -7.02 -13.13 14.22
C ALA A 141 -8.08 -13.92 15.05
N PRO A 142 -8.67 -13.31 16.08
CA PRO A 142 -9.67 -14.00 16.89
C PRO A 142 -10.95 -14.25 16.10
N LEU A 143 -11.62 -15.35 16.42
CA LEU A 143 -12.97 -15.59 15.93
C LEU A 143 -13.96 -14.59 16.55
N LEU A 144 -15.07 -14.36 15.85
CA LEU A 144 -16.14 -13.53 16.35
C LEU A 144 -16.63 -14.06 17.72
N GLY A 145 -16.44 -13.25 18.75
CA GLY A 145 -16.84 -13.58 20.12
C GLY A 145 -15.91 -14.52 20.90
N GLN A 146 -14.73 -14.87 20.36
CA GLN A 146 -13.79 -15.79 21.00
C GLN A 146 -13.42 -15.40 22.44
N HIS A 147 -13.24 -14.11 22.70
CA HIS A 147 -12.84 -13.58 24.01
C HIS A 147 -14.01 -12.98 24.81
N ASN A 148 -15.27 -13.23 24.42
CA ASN A 148 -16.43 -12.63 25.10
C ASN A 148 -16.50 -13.02 26.58
N LYS A 149 -16.21 -14.28 26.91
CA LYS A 149 -16.26 -14.76 28.30
C LYS A 149 -15.15 -14.13 29.14
N GLU A 150 -13.91 -14.17 28.65
CA GLU A 150 -12.72 -13.57 29.25
C GLU A 150 -12.98 -12.09 29.57
N VAL A 151 -13.35 -11.29 28.57
CA VAL A 151 -13.53 -9.85 28.76
C VAL A 151 -14.79 -9.53 29.59
N LEU A 152 -15.96 -10.08 29.24
CA LEU A 152 -17.21 -9.66 29.88
C LEU A 152 -17.35 -10.23 31.29
N GLN A 153 -16.96 -11.48 31.53
CA GLN A 153 -17.15 -12.11 32.84
C GLN A 153 -15.93 -11.95 33.73
N GLU A 154 -14.73 -12.25 33.23
CA GLU A 154 -13.53 -12.33 34.05
C GLU A 154 -12.94 -10.94 34.31
N GLU A 155 -12.87 -10.05 33.30
CA GLU A 155 -12.36 -8.69 33.49
C GLU A 155 -13.42 -7.69 33.97
N LEU A 156 -14.64 -7.76 33.42
CA LEU A 156 -15.69 -6.79 33.69
C LEU A 156 -16.75 -7.26 34.72
N GLY A 157 -16.67 -8.50 35.18
CA GLY A 157 -17.54 -9.03 36.25
C GLY A 157 -19.00 -9.21 35.86
N TYR A 158 -19.32 -9.35 34.57
CA TYR A 158 -20.71 -9.58 34.15
C TYR A 158 -21.17 -10.97 34.55
N THR A 159 -22.38 -11.06 35.10
CA THR A 159 -23.09 -12.33 35.27
C THR A 159 -23.40 -12.96 33.92
N ALA A 160 -23.47 -14.29 33.85
CA ALA A 160 -23.79 -15.04 32.63
C ALA A 160 -25.04 -14.50 31.89
N ASP A 161 -26.12 -14.17 32.61
CA ASP A 161 -27.35 -13.59 32.03
C ASP A 161 -27.10 -12.24 31.34
N LYS A 162 -26.27 -11.39 31.95
CA LYS A 162 -25.89 -10.10 31.37
C LYS A 162 -24.96 -10.28 30.17
N THR A 163 -24.04 -11.23 30.20
CA THR A 163 -23.21 -11.59 29.04
C THR A 163 -24.10 -12.03 27.88
N GLU A 164 -25.02 -12.96 28.12
CA GLU A 164 -25.93 -13.49 27.09
C GLU A 164 -26.83 -12.41 26.48
N ARG A 165 -27.30 -11.44 27.27
CA ARG A 165 -28.05 -10.29 26.75
C ARG A 165 -27.22 -9.37 25.84
N VAL A 166 -25.93 -9.24 26.10
CA VAL A 166 -25.03 -8.35 25.35
C VAL A 166 -24.45 -9.04 24.12
N THR A 167 -24.15 -10.34 24.21
CA THR A 167 -23.61 -11.15 23.10
C THR A 167 -24.70 -11.83 22.29
N GLY A 168 -25.91 -11.93 22.84
CA GLY A 168 -27.07 -12.53 22.23
C GLY A 168 -27.36 -11.83 20.91
N LYS A 169 -27.40 -12.63 19.84
CA LYS A 169 -27.66 -12.17 18.47
C LYS A 169 -28.81 -11.16 18.46
N ASN A 170 -28.56 -9.93 18.00
CA ASN A 170 -29.60 -9.21 17.29
C ASN A 170 -30.12 -10.17 16.21
N LYS A 171 -31.40 -10.54 16.25
CA LYS A 171 -32.05 -11.47 15.30
C LYS A 171 -32.10 -10.90 13.86
N GLY A 172 -30.99 -10.43 13.30
CA GLY A 172 -30.99 -9.68 12.04
C GLY A 172 -29.71 -9.70 11.19
N GLN A 173 -28.62 -10.33 11.59
CA GLN A 173 -27.44 -10.46 10.72
C GLN A 173 -26.85 -11.87 10.79
N SER A 174 -27.26 -12.69 9.83
CA SER A 174 -26.52 -13.90 9.44
C SER A 174 -25.22 -13.47 8.75
N PRO A 175 -24.14 -14.29 8.80
CA PRO A 175 -22.97 -14.06 7.96
C PRO A 175 -23.38 -14.09 6.47
N PRO A 176 -22.70 -13.34 5.58
CA PRO A 176 -22.98 -13.46 4.15
C PRO A 176 -22.71 -14.91 3.73
N SER A 177 -23.74 -15.61 3.25
CA SER A 177 -23.57 -16.94 2.69
C SER A 177 -22.77 -16.85 1.39
N GLU A 178 -21.84 -17.77 1.19
CA GLU A 178 -21.22 -18.07 -0.10
C GLU A 178 -22.28 -18.47 -1.14
N ALA A 179 -22.85 -17.49 -1.84
CA ALA A 179 -23.44 -17.64 -3.18
C ALA A 179 -24.04 -16.29 -3.63
N ALA A 180 -23.36 -15.64 -4.57
CA ALA A 180 -23.91 -14.83 -5.67
C ALA A 180 -22.95 -13.69 -6.05
N ASN A 181 -21.79 -14.04 -6.63
CA ASN A 181 -21.12 -13.12 -7.54
C ASN A 181 -21.90 -13.13 -8.86
N LYS A 182 -22.93 -12.28 -8.96
CA LYS A 182 -23.47 -11.83 -10.23
C LYS A 182 -23.47 -10.31 -10.20
N SER A 183 -22.49 -9.74 -10.88
CA SER A 183 -22.35 -8.33 -11.19
C SER A 183 -23.62 -7.81 -11.87
N THR A 184 -24.33 -6.90 -11.20
CA THR A 184 -25.28 -5.98 -11.83
C THR A 184 -24.86 -4.54 -11.56
N PRO A 185 -25.06 -3.62 -12.52
CA PRO A 185 -24.50 -2.29 -12.47
C PRO A 185 -25.24 -1.42 -11.45
N VAL A 186 -24.48 -0.63 -10.69
CA VAL A 186 -25.01 0.39 -9.79
C VAL A 186 -25.54 1.55 -10.64
N THR A 187 -26.85 1.66 -10.78
CA THR A 187 -27.49 2.92 -11.19
C THR A 187 -27.84 3.73 -9.93
N SER A 188 -27.45 5.01 -9.97
CA SER A 188 -27.72 5.99 -8.94
C SER A 188 -29.22 6.32 -8.89
N ASP A 189 -29.88 6.04 -7.78
CA ASP A 189 -30.99 6.90 -7.34
C ASP A 189 -31.21 6.83 -5.82
N ALA A 190 -31.02 8.00 -5.21
CA ALA A 190 -31.09 8.22 -3.80
C ALA A 190 -32.52 8.60 -3.39
N THR A 191 -33.32 7.65 -2.89
CA THR A 191 -34.35 7.94 -1.86
C THR A 191 -34.98 6.67 -1.30
N ARG A 192 -34.49 6.19 -0.15
CA ARG A 192 -35.28 5.36 0.78
C ARG A 192 -34.92 5.73 2.23
N ILE A 193 -35.66 6.68 2.79
CA ILE A 193 -35.63 6.96 4.23
C ILE A 193 -36.55 5.95 4.91
N ALA A 194 -35.95 4.99 5.63
CA ALA A 194 -36.69 4.06 6.48
C ALA A 194 -37.23 4.78 7.73
N LYS A 195 -38.50 4.53 8.06
CA LYS A 195 -39.16 5.05 9.27
C LYS A 195 -38.42 4.59 10.54
N ARG A 196 -37.88 5.55 11.30
CA ARG A 196 -37.19 5.32 12.58
C ARG A 196 -38.22 5.00 13.67
N GLY A 197 -38.12 3.81 14.28
CA GLY A 197 -38.90 3.44 15.45
C GLY A 197 -38.62 4.34 16.64
N LYS A 198 -39.62 4.52 17.52
CA LYS A 198 -39.56 5.32 18.75
C LYS A 198 -38.37 4.90 19.62
N THR A 199 -37.34 5.74 19.69
CA THR A 199 -36.25 5.63 20.67
C THR A 199 -36.71 6.18 22.02
N THR A 200 -36.60 5.36 23.07
CA THR A 200 -36.70 5.80 24.46
C THR A 200 -35.57 6.79 24.78
N LYS A 201 -35.87 7.83 25.58
CA LYS A 201 -34.96 8.92 25.96
C LYS A 201 -33.81 8.46 26.88
N ASN A 202 -32.91 7.61 26.39
CA ASN A 202 -31.59 7.50 26.98
C ASN A 202 -30.58 8.04 25.97
N GLY A 203 -29.72 8.96 26.43
CA GLY A 203 -28.76 9.72 25.61
C GLY A 203 -27.98 8.84 24.64
N LEU A 204 -27.63 9.41 23.49
CA LEU A 204 -26.86 8.70 22.48
C LEU A 204 -25.48 8.30 23.04
N PRO A 205 -24.85 7.22 22.53
CA PRO A 205 -23.61 6.67 23.11
C PRO A 205 -22.42 7.66 23.21
N LEU A 206 -22.49 8.80 22.52
CA LEU A 206 -21.43 9.82 22.45
C LEU A 206 -21.92 11.22 22.84
N ASP A 207 -23.07 11.33 23.51
CA ASP A 207 -23.62 12.63 23.91
C ASP A 207 -22.63 13.33 24.87
N GLY A 208 -22.16 14.52 24.50
CA GLY A 208 -21.17 15.30 25.27
C GLY A 208 -19.69 15.05 24.91
N ILE A 209 -19.38 14.13 24.00
CA ILE A 209 -17.99 13.86 23.55
C ILE A 209 -17.72 14.61 22.24
N ARG A 210 -16.67 15.44 22.21
CA ARG A 210 -16.15 16.06 20.99
C ARG A 210 -15.09 15.14 20.37
N VAL A 211 -15.38 14.57 19.22
CA VAL A 211 -14.43 13.72 18.46
C VAL A 211 -13.62 14.60 17.51
N ILE A 212 -12.30 14.52 17.61
CA ILE A 212 -11.37 15.14 16.66
C ILE A 212 -10.77 14.00 15.82
N ASP A 213 -11.07 14.00 14.52
CA ASP A 213 -10.45 13.07 13.57
C ASP A 213 -9.15 13.69 13.03
N MET A 214 -8.01 13.12 13.44
CA MET A 214 -6.69 13.52 12.98
C MET A 214 -6.07 12.52 11.99
N ALA A 215 -6.82 11.52 11.51
CA ALA A 215 -6.29 10.48 10.63
C ALA A 215 -5.73 11.05 9.32
N VAL A 216 -6.25 12.18 8.85
CA VAL A 216 -5.79 12.86 7.63
C VAL A 216 -4.52 13.69 7.86
N ILE A 217 -4.25 14.13 9.10
CA ILE A 217 -3.08 15.00 9.41
C ILE A 217 -1.84 14.15 9.78
N TYR A 218 -2.03 12.98 10.38
CA TYR A 218 -0.92 12.12 10.84
C TYR A 218 -0.39 11.12 9.80
N ALA A 219 -1.02 11.02 8.62
CA ALA A 219 -0.53 10.20 7.52
C ALA A 219 0.60 10.93 6.75
N GLY A 220 1.80 11.01 7.33
CA GLY A 220 2.95 11.60 6.65
C GLY A 220 4.22 11.69 7.51
N PRO A 221 5.35 12.11 6.94
CA PRO A 221 6.67 12.12 7.61
C PRO A 221 6.73 12.98 8.89
N TYR A 222 5.77 13.87 9.09
CA TYR A 222 5.66 14.66 10.32
C TYR A 222 5.27 13.84 11.54
N SER A 223 4.46 12.78 11.39
CA SER A 223 4.08 11.93 12.53
C SER A 223 5.27 11.19 13.12
N THR A 224 6.14 10.66 12.25
CA THR A 224 7.40 10.01 12.67
C THR A 224 8.40 10.97 13.30
N MET A 225 8.39 12.25 12.91
CA MET A 225 9.27 13.27 13.49
C MET A 225 8.81 13.64 14.91
N PHE A 226 7.50 13.83 15.12
CA PHE A 226 6.94 14.08 16.46
C PHE A 226 7.02 12.89 17.41
N LEU A 227 6.94 11.64 16.90
CA LEU A 227 7.13 10.44 17.71
C LEU A 227 8.59 10.17 18.09
N GLY A 228 9.56 10.74 17.35
CA GLY A 228 10.98 10.63 17.69
C GLY A 228 11.44 11.60 18.78
N ASP A 229 10.69 12.68 19.00
CA ASP A 229 10.94 13.69 20.03
C ASP A 229 10.20 13.44 21.36
N MET A 230 9.38 12.38 21.44
CA MET A 230 8.75 11.89 22.68
C MET A 230 9.51 10.69 23.25
#